data_AF-A0A3P7KS22-F1
#
_entry.id   AF-A0A3P7KS22-F1
#
_cell.length_a   1.000
_cell.length_b   1.000
_cell.length_c   1.000
_cell.angle_alpha   90.00
_cell.angle_beta   90.00
_cell.angle_gamma   90.00
#
_symmetry.space_group_name_H-M   'P 1'
#
loop_
_entity.id
_entity.type
_entity.pdbx_description
1 polymer ?
#
loop_
_entity_poly.entity_id
_entity_poly.type
_entity_poly.pdbx_seq_one_letter_code
_entity_poly.pdbx_strand_id
1 'polypeptide(L)'
;MMMFQQECIGESLNSRSCIPKTPPCSAWHEWESWSSCSATCGTGQRSRKRQCDQLNRCEGEGTQIEPCETKKCVLEMWGDWLPCSVSCGLGFQLRERLCDGSLCASEQKQARTCNENDCNDDGVVLQLWSDWSDWLPCSASCGEGIQIRVRRCIT
;
A
#
# COMPACT_ATOMS: atom_id res chain seq x y z
N MET A 1 -26.49 -37.43 -52.28
CA MET A 1 -25.26 -37.17 -51.49
C MET A 1 -24.21 -36.59 -52.42
N MET A 2 -23.23 -35.86 -51.88
CA MET A 2 -22.10 -35.16 -52.53
C MET A 2 -22.33 -33.67 -52.81
N MET A 3 -21.61 -32.85 -52.04
CA MET A 3 -21.39 -31.42 -52.27
C MET A 3 -20.14 -31.28 -53.15
N PHE A 4 -20.17 -30.39 -54.15
CA PHE A 4 -18.96 -30.02 -54.89
C PHE A 4 -18.20 -28.95 -54.10
N GLN A 5 -17.30 -29.39 -53.21
CA GLN A 5 -16.34 -28.52 -52.55
C GLN A 5 -15.21 -28.23 -53.52
N GLN A 6 -15.37 -27.18 -54.33
CA GLN A 6 -14.36 -26.75 -55.29
C GLN A 6 -13.29 -25.94 -54.56
N GLU A 7 -12.24 -26.62 -54.11
CA GLU A 7 -11.12 -25.98 -53.42
C GLU A 7 -10.37 -25.03 -54.37
N CYS A 8 -10.12 -23.81 -53.89
CA CYS A 8 -9.41 -22.80 -54.66
C CYS A 8 -7.93 -23.20 -54.82
N ILE A 9 -7.49 -23.44 -56.05
CA ILE A 9 -6.10 -23.79 -56.34
C ILE A 9 -5.25 -22.51 -56.35
N GLY A 10 -4.47 -22.32 -55.28
CA GLY A 10 -3.52 -21.22 -55.12
C GLY A 10 -3.19 -20.95 -53.66
N GLU A 11 -2.10 -20.23 -53.37
CA GLU A 11 -1.82 -19.80 -52.00
C GLU A 11 -2.82 -18.73 -51.57
N SER A 12 -3.57 -19.00 -50.51
CA SER A 12 -4.52 -18.05 -49.90
C SER A 12 -3.84 -16.92 -49.12
N LEU A 13 -2.53 -17.04 -48.86
CA LEU A 13 -1.76 -16.12 -48.03
C LEU A 13 -0.43 -15.75 -48.72
N ASN A 14 -0.44 -14.72 -49.56
CA ASN A 14 0.80 -14.14 -50.07
C ASN A 14 1.36 -13.14 -49.06
N SER A 15 2.59 -13.36 -48.57
CA SER A 15 3.27 -12.47 -47.62
C SER A 15 4.55 -11.91 -48.21
N ARG A 16 4.85 -10.64 -47.89
CA ARG A 16 6.07 -9.95 -48.29
C ARG A 16 6.63 -9.18 -47.11
N SER A 17 7.95 -9.22 -46.93
CA SER A 17 8.62 -8.36 -45.95
C SER A 17 8.45 -6.89 -46.33
N CYS A 18 8.13 -6.05 -45.35
CA CYS A 18 8.20 -4.60 -45.46
C CYS A 18 9.24 -4.08 -44.46
N ILE A 19 10.05 -3.11 -44.90
CA ILE A 19 10.87 -2.31 -44.00
C ILE A 19 10.02 -1.07 -43.68
N PRO A 20 9.51 -0.92 -42.45
CA PRO A 20 8.70 0.24 -42.11
C PRO A 20 9.56 1.50 -42.14
N LYS A 21 9.02 2.60 -42.68
CA LYS A 21 9.68 3.92 -42.72
C LYS A 21 9.67 4.65 -41.37
N THR A 22 9.16 4.02 -40.32
CA THR A 22 9.20 4.54 -38.95
C THR A 22 10.63 4.46 -38.40
N PRO A 23 11.01 5.31 -37.43
CA PRO A 23 12.22 5.05 -36.66
C PRO A 23 12.19 3.63 -36.06
N PRO A 24 13.37 3.04 -35.74
CA PRO A 24 13.42 1.75 -35.06
C PRO A 24 12.57 1.79 -33.80
N CYS A 25 11.90 0.67 -33.50
CA CYS A 25 11.12 0.52 -32.27
C CYS A 25 12.01 0.93 -31.08
N SER A 26 11.61 1.96 -30.35
CA SER A 26 12.39 2.49 -29.23
C SER A 26 12.66 1.39 -28.22
N ALA A 27 13.93 1.11 -27.97
CA ALA A 27 14.31 0.05 -27.07
C ALA A 27 14.41 0.57 -25.64
N TRP A 28 14.14 -0.33 -24.70
CA TRP A 28 14.54 -0.14 -23.33
C TRP A 28 16.03 -0.41 -23.21
N HIS A 29 16.75 0.46 -22.49
CA HIS A 29 18.06 0.12 -21.96
C HIS A 29 17.95 -1.06 -20.97
N GLU A 30 19.10 -1.65 -20.65
CA GLU A 30 19.17 -2.61 -19.55
C GLU A 30 18.65 -2.00 -18.25
N TRP A 31 18.12 -2.86 -17.39
CA TRP A 31 17.68 -2.46 -16.06
C TRP A 31 18.88 -2.02 -15.22
N GLU A 32 18.74 -0.88 -14.55
CA GLU A 32 19.64 -0.49 -13.46
C GLU A 32 19.61 -1.53 -12.33
N SER A 33 20.67 -1.53 -11.52
CA SER A 33 20.75 -2.34 -10.30
C SER A 33 19.53 -2.14 -9.41
N TRP A 34 19.09 -3.20 -8.75
CA TRP A 34 18.10 -3.08 -7.67
C TRP A 34 18.59 -2.16 -6.56
N SER A 35 17.70 -1.30 -6.05
CA SER A 35 17.92 -0.55 -4.83
C SER A 35 18.13 -1.49 -3.63
N SER A 36 18.70 -0.95 -2.56
CA SER A 36 18.56 -1.54 -1.22
C SER A 36 17.07 -1.76 -0.88
N CYS A 37 16.81 -2.73 -0.01
CA CYS A 37 15.46 -2.95 0.53
C CYS A 37 15.01 -1.72 1.33
N SER A 38 13.74 -1.34 1.23
CA SER A 38 13.15 -0.21 1.96
C SER A 38 13.08 -0.45 3.48
N ALA A 39 13.16 -1.72 3.90
CA ALA A 39 13.17 -2.14 5.29
C ALA A 39 14.57 -2.62 5.71
N THR A 40 14.96 -2.32 6.94
CA THR A 40 16.20 -2.79 7.59
C THR A 40 16.04 -4.18 8.23
N CYS A 41 14.80 -4.57 8.51
CA CYS A 41 14.40 -5.87 9.03
C CYS A 41 12.99 -6.24 8.53
N GLY A 42 12.66 -7.53 8.51
CA GLY A 42 11.38 -8.03 8.03
C GLY A 42 11.19 -7.91 6.51
N THR A 43 9.96 -7.65 6.09
CA THR A 43 9.55 -7.46 4.69
C THR A 43 9.58 -5.99 4.31
N GLY A 44 10.19 -5.69 3.17
CA GLY A 44 10.15 -4.37 2.53
C GLY A 44 9.94 -4.50 1.02
N GLN A 45 10.22 -3.42 0.30
CA GLN A 45 10.23 -3.38 -1.16
C GLN A 45 11.57 -2.85 -1.68
N ARG A 46 12.00 -3.34 -2.83
CA ARG A 46 13.11 -2.76 -3.60
C ARG A 46 12.63 -2.37 -4.98
N SER A 47 13.28 -1.36 -5.56
CA SER A 47 12.92 -0.85 -6.87
C SER A 47 14.13 -0.80 -7.81
N ARG A 48 13.88 -0.93 -9.11
CA ARG A 48 14.87 -0.65 -10.15
C ARG A 48 14.21 0.11 -11.28
N LYS A 49 15.03 0.83 -12.05
CA LYS A 49 14.57 1.67 -13.16
C LYS A 49 15.28 1.26 -14.44
N ARG A 50 14.68 1.59 -15.56
CA ARG A 50 15.29 1.49 -16.89
C ARG A 50 14.94 2.73 -17.68
N GLN A 51 15.87 3.15 -18.52
CA GLN A 51 15.72 4.32 -19.36
C GLN A 51 15.28 3.87 -20.77
N CYS A 52 14.55 4.73 -21.48
CA CYS A 52 14.06 4.46 -22.83
C CYS A 52 14.80 5.39 -23.80
N ASP A 53 15.31 4.86 -24.92
CA ASP A 53 16.07 5.63 -25.93
C ASP A 53 15.32 6.90 -26.38
N GLN A 54 13.98 6.85 -26.39
CA GLN A 54 13.12 7.98 -26.72
C GLN A 54 11.98 8.05 -25.71
N LEU A 55 12.07 8.99 -24.76
CA LEU A 55 11.11 9.17 -23.66
C LEU A 55 9.66 8.95 -24.12
N ASN A 56 8.96 8.06 -23.41
CA ASN A 56 7.54 7.71 -23.59
C ASN A 56 7.18 6.98 -24.91
N ARG A 57 8.14 6.43 -25.66
CA ARG A 57 7.84 5.55 -26.82
C ARG A 57 7.99 4.05 -26.54
N CYS A 58 8.75 3.67 -25.52
CA CYS A 58 8.91 2.27 -25.15
C CYS A 58 7.67 1.74 -24.43
N GLU A 59 7.22 0.52 -24.78
CA GLU A 59 6.03 -0.10 -24.20
C GLU A 59 6.34 -0.78 -22.85
N GLY A 60 5.43 -0.62 -21.88
CA GLY A 60 5.54 -1.17 -20.53
C GLY A 60 6.16 -0.21 -19.50
N GLU A 61 6.36 -0.70 -18.27
CA GLU A 61 6.80 0.14 -17.15
C GLU A 61 8.29 0.47 -17.16
N GLY A 62 8.63 1.72 -16.84
CA GLY A 62 10.02 2.18 -16.66
C GLY A 62 10.59 1.96 -15.26
N THR A 63 9.73 1.66 -14.28
CA THR A 63 10.10 1.33 -12.90
C THR A 63 9.51 -0.03 -12.54
N GLN A 64 10.30 -0.90 -11.92
CA GLN A 64 9.82 -2.15 -11.34
C GLN A 64 9.99 -2.10 -9.81
N ILE A 65 9.00 -2.59 -9.08
CA ILE A 65 9.02 -2.74 -7.62
C ILE A 65 8.76 -4.22 -7.32
N GLU A 66 9.52 -4.79 -6.39
CA GLU A 66 9.30 -6.16 -5.91
C GLU A 66 9.52 -6.25 -4.38
N PRO A 67 8.88 -7.22 -3.70
CA PRO A 67 9.12 -7.45 -2.28
C PRO A 67 10.56 -7.92 -2.02
N CYS A 68 11.11 -7.54 -0.88
CA CYS A 68 12.39 -8.03 -0.38
C CYS A 68 12.26 -8.48 1.08
N GLU A 69 12.90 -9.59 1.39
CA GLU A 69 13.04 -10.09 2.76
C GLU A 69 14.42 -9.76 3.30
N THR A 70 14.47 -9.40 4.57
CA THR A 70 15.70 -9.11 5.32
C THR A 70 15.71 -9.93 6.62
N LYS A 71 16.68 -9.69 7.52
CA LYS A 71 16.70 -10.37 8.83
C LYS A 71 15.37 -10.17 9.56
N LYS A 72 14.93 -11.15 10.36
CA LYS A 72 13.74 -10.96 11.22
C LYS A 72 13.97 -9.78 12.16
N CYS A 73 12.98 -8.88 12.26
CA CYS A 73 13.02 -7.78 13.21
C CYS A 73 13.08 -8.29 14.64
N VAL A 74 13.97 -7.72 15.46
CA VAL A 74 13.86 -7.81 16.91
C VAL A 74 12.85 -6.75 17.35
N LEU A 75 11.74 -7.19 17.93
CA LEU A 75 10.72 -6.31 18.49
C LEU A 75 11.19 -5.82 19.85
N GLU A 76 11.27 -4.50 20.03
CA GLU A 76 11.58 -3.91 21.31
C GLU A 76 10.38 -4.00 22.27
N MET A 77 10.62 -3.66 23.54
CA MET A 77 9.54 -3.53 24.51
C MET A 77 8.58 -2.40 24.09
N TRP A 78 7.32 -2.51 24.50
CA TRP A 78 6.37 -1.42 24.32
C TRP A 78 6.83 -0.18 25.09
N GLY A 79 6.87 0.96 24.41
CA GLY A 79 6.96 2.25 25.08
C GLY A 79 5.73 2.54 25.94
N ASP A 80 5.84 3.58 26.76
CA ASP A 80 4.72 4.09 27.53
C ASP A 80 3.58 4.56 26.62
N TRP A 81 2.36 4.58 27.18
CA TRP A 81 1.22 5.17 26.51
C TRP A 81 1.36 6.69 26.46
N LEU A 82 1.18 7.27 25.27
CA LEU A 82 1.06 8.72 25.13
C LEU A 82 -0.09 9.26 25.99
N PRO A 83 -0.07 10.54 26.40
CA PRO A 83 -1.17 11.16 27.11
C PRO A 83 -2.53 10.94 26.42
N CYS A 84 -3.61 10.91 27.19
CA CYS A 84 -4.96 10.75 26.66
C CYS A 84 -5.27 11.89 25.66
N SER A 85 -5.99 11.57 24.58
CA SER A 85 -6.37 12.53 23.52
C SER A 85 -7.24 13.69 24.03
N VAL A 86 -7.81 13.57 25.23
CA VAL A 86 -8.66 14.56 25.91
C VAL A 86 -8.30 14.64 27.39
N SER A 87 -8.59 15.77 28.03
CA SER A 87 -8.37 15.98 29.47
C SER A 87 -9.48 15.45 30.36
N CYS A 88 -10.70 15.28 29.85
CA CYS A 88 -11.83 14.61 30.51
C CYS A 88 -12.75 13.97 29.47
N GLY A 89 -13.62 13.04 29.90
CA GLY A 89 -14.52 12.30 29.02
C GLY A 89 -13.78 11.31 28.12
N LEU A 90 -14.54 10.51 27.36
CA LEU A 90 -14.00 9.38 26.61
C LEU A 90 -12.98 9.79 25.54
N GLY A 91 -11.74 9.33 25.71
CA GLY A 91 -10.63 9.54 24.77
C GLY A 91 -9.94 8.25 24.35
N PHE A 92 -8.82 8.40 23.63
CA PHE A 92 -7.91 7.31 23.32
C PHE A 92 -6.45 7.65 23.65
N GLN A 93 -5.66 6.62 23.95
CA GLN A 93 -4.20 6.67 24.00
C GLN A 93 -3.63 5.84 22.87
N LEU A 94 -2.47 6.26 22.38
CA LEU A 94 -1.66 5.51 21.42
C LEU A 94 -0.32 5.12 22.05
N ARG A 95 0.24 3.99 21.60
CA ARG A 95 1.65 3.67 21.77
C ARG A 95 2.16 2.90 20.56
N GLU A 96 3.46 2.98 20.35
CA GLU A 96 4.17 2.18 19.35
C GLU A 96 5.42 1.55 19.98
N ARG A 97 5.93 0.50 19.34
CA ARG A 97 7.23 -0.10 19.67
C ARG A 97 8.12 -0.12 18.44
N LEU A 98 9.43 -0.05 18.67
CA LEU A 98 10.42 -0.03 17.61
C LEU A 98 10.86 -1.45 17.20
N CYS A 99 11.42 -1.53 16.00
CA CYS A 99 12.12 -2.68 15.46
C CYS A 99 13.56 -2.25 15.16
N ASP A 100 14.52 -2.84 15.86
CA ASP A 100 15.96 -2.50 15.71
C ASP A 100 16.23 -0.98 15.69
N GLY A 101 15.65 -0.22 16.63
CA GLY A 101 15.77 1.24 16.73
C GLY A 101 15.02 2.05 15.66
N SER A 102 14.15 1.42 14.86
CA SER A 102 13.43 2.05 13.74
C SER A 102 11.93 1.72 13.73
N LEU A 103 11.15 2.44 12.94
CA LEU A 103 9.72 2.15 12.76
C LEU A 103 9.53 0.84 11.98
N CYS A 104 8.77 -0.09 12.56
CA CYS A 104 8.41 -1.35 11.95
C CYS A 104 7.46 -1.17 10.76
N ALA A 105 7.53 -2.06 9.75
CA ALA A 105 6.72 -1.97 8.53
C ALA A 105 5.20 -1.88 8.80
N SER A 106 4.65 -2.75 9.65
CA SER A 106 3.26 -2.68 10.13
C SER A 106 3.04 -3.53 11.40
N GLU A 107 1.82 -3.50 11.97
CA GLU A 107 1.36 -4.22 13.19
C GLU A 107 1.96 -3.84 14.56
N GLN A 108 2.78 -2.78 14.66
CA GLN A 108 3.48 -2.42 15.91
C GLN A 108 2.96 -1.16 16.62
N LYS A 109 1.68 -0.83 16.38
CA LYS A 109 0.97 0.29 17.02
C LYS A 109 -0.26 -0.23 17.75
N GLN A 110 -0.55 0.34 18.92
CA GLN A 110 -1.73 0.00 19.71
C GLN A 110 -2.50 1.26 20.09
N ALA A 111 -3.83 1.14 20.08
CA ALA A 111 -4.76 2.12 20.60
C ALA A 111 -5.54 1.50 21.77
N ARG A 112 -5.87 2.31 22.78
CA ARG A 112 -6.81 1.94 23.84
C ARG A 112 -7.68 3.14 24.22
N THR A 113 -8.83 2.88 24.80
CA THR A 113 -9.66 3.91 25.46
C THR A 113 -8.91 4.48 26.68
N CYS A 114 -9.15 5.75 26.97
CA CYS A 114 -8.75 6.41 28.22
C CYS A 114 -9.87 7.34 28.68
N ASN A 115 -9.81 7.75 29.96
CA ASN A 115 -10.80 8.65 30.59
C ASN A 115 -12.24 8.14 30.38
N GLU A 116 -12.51 6.91 30.83
CA GLU A 116 -13.83 6.26 30.73
C GLU A 116 -14.91 6.91 31.62
N ASN A 117 -14.53 7.88 32.46
CA ASN A 117 -15.46 8.67 33.27
C ASN A 117 -15.85 9.95 32.50
N ASP A 118 -17.13 10.28 32.54
CA ASP A 118 -17.66 11.51 31.97
C ASP A 118 -17.04 12.76 32.64
N CYS A 119 -16.92 13.85 31.87
CA CYS A 119 -16.78 15.17 32.47
C CYS A 119 -18.11 15.46 33.19
N ASN A 120 -18.13 15.51 34.52
CA ASN A 120 -19.36 15.73 35.29
C ASN A 120 -20.11 16.98 34.79
N ASP A 121 -21.26 16.73 34.17
CA ASP A 121 -22.38 17.67 34.05
C ASP A 121 -23.67 16.88 34.33
N ASP A 122 -24.69 17.54 34.85
CA ASP A 122 -25.69 16.90 35.73
C ASP A 122 -26.59 15.83 35.08
N GLY A 123 -26.43 14.58 35.51
CA GLY A 123 -27.57 13.73 35.92
C GLY A 123 -28.28 12.85 34.87
N VAL A 124 -28.17 11.54 35.10
CA VAL A 124 -28.90 10.42 34.46
C VAL A 124 -28.43 10.04 33.06
N VAL A 125 -27.93 8.81 32.94
CA VAL A 125 -27.27 8.24 31.76
C VAL A 125 -27.66 6.76 31.64
N LEU A 126 -28.27 6.35 30.52
CA LEU A 126 -28.50 4.95 30.20
C LEU A 126 -27.33 4.46 29.35
N GLN A 127 -26.43 3.65 29.94
CA GLN A 127 -25.20 3.22 29.27
C GLN A 127 -25.45 2.39 28.01
N LEU A 128 -25.35 3.08 26.87
CA LEU A 128 -25.44 2.56 25.51
C LEU A 128 -24.16 2.95 24.79
N TRP A 129 -23.78 2.24 23.72
CA TRP A 129 -22.73 2.75 22.84
C TRP A 129 -23.36 3.62 21.76
N SER A 130 -22.77 4.76 21.44
CA SER A 130 -23.11 5.48 20.22
C SER A 130 -22.81 4.61 19.00
N ASP A 131 -23.43 4.93 17.87
CA ASP A 131 -22.92 4.48 16.59
C ASP A 131 -21.45 4.87 16.42
N TRP A 132 -20.74 4.09 15.62
CA TRP A 132 -19.38 4.43 15.21
C TRP A 132 -19.39 5.72 14.39
N SER A 133 -18.43 6.60 14.65
CA SER A 133 -18.13 7.70 13.76
C SER A 133 -17.76 7.18 12.37
N ASP A 134 -17.86 8.08 11.39
CA ASP A 134 -17.17 7.90 10.12
C ASP A 134 -15.67 7.62 10.34
N TRP A 135 -15.06 6.96 9.36
CA TRP A 135 -13.63 6.78 9.31
C TRP A 135 -12.94 8.12 9.07
N LEU A 136 -11.95 8.44 9.91
CA LEU A 136 -11.03 9.53 9.64
C LEU A 136 -10.19 9.24 8.38
N PRO A 137 -9.66 10.29 7.71
CA PRO A 137 -8.76 10.13 6.57
C PRO A 137 -7.60 9.19 6.88
N CYS A 138 -7.14 8.45 5.87
CA CYS A 138 -6.00 7.56 6.00
C CYS A 138 -4.75 8.35 6.42
N SER A 139 -3.93 7.78 7.33
CA SER A 139 -2.67 8.38 7.77
C SER A 139 -1.62 8.51 6.66
N ALA A 140 -1.84 7.91 5.49
CA ALA A 140 -0.99 7.99 4.31
C ALA A 140 -1.83 8.25 3.05
N SER A 141 -1.29 9.05 2.13
CA SER A 141 -1.90 9.32 0.81
C SER A 141 -1.49 8.31 -0.26
N CYS A 142 -0.45 7.51 -0.01
CA CYS A 142 -0.03 6.37 -0.84
C CYS A 142 0.72 5.34 0.03
N GLY A 143 0.70 4.07 -0.37
CA GLY A 143 1.28 2.97 0.41
C GLY A 143 0.38 2.49 1.55
N GLU A 144 0.96 1.79 2.53
CA GLU A 144 0.25 1.34 3.72
C GLU A 144 -0.07 2.50 4.67
N GLY A 145 -1.26 2.48 5.27
CA GLY A 145 -1.73 3.53 6.18
C GLY A 145 -2.87 3.04 7.06
N ILE A 146 -3.18 3.82 8.10
CA ILE A 146 -4.14 3.46 9.15
C ILE A 146 -5.34 4.42 9.09
N GLN A 147 -6.54 3.88 9.24
CA GLN A 147 -7.77 4.65 9.48
C GLN A 147 -8.26 4.43 10.90
N ILE A 148 -8.84 5.49 11.48
CA ILE A 148 -9.32 5.51 12.86
C ILE A 148 -10.79 5.92 12.85
N ARG A 149 -11.60 5.28 13.69
CA ARG A 149 -12.97 5.70 14.00
C ARG A 149 -13.22 5.55 15.50
N VAL A 150 -14.13 6.35 16.03
CA VAL A 150 -14.43 6.40 17.47
C VAL A 150 -15.92 6.17 17.72
N ARG A 151 -16.28 5.63 18.88
CA ARG A 151 -17.66 5.63 19.38
C ARG A 151 -17.63 6.12 20.82
N ARG A 152 -18.70 6.79 21.25
CA ARG A 152 -18.83 7.38 22.59
C ARG A 152 -19.78 6.55 23.44
N CYS A 153 -19.79 6.79 24.75
CA CYS A 153 -20.84 6.28 25.62
C CYS A 153 -22.08 7.17 25.49
N ILE A 154 -23.18 6.57 25.03
CA ILE A 154 -24.59 6.92 25.26
C ILE A 154 -24.94 6.94 26.77
N THR A 155 -25.77 7.77 27.40
CA THR A 155 -26.43 9.05 27.08
C THR A 155 -27.92 8.95 27.41
#